data_AF-A0A7S1QGV1-F1
#
_entry.id   AF-A0A7S1QGV1-F1
#
_cell.length_a   1.000
_cell.length_b   1.000
_cell.length_c   1.000
_cell.angle_alpha   90.00
_cell.angle_beta   90.00
_cell.angle_gamma   90.00
#
_symmetry.space_group_name_H-M   'P 1'
#
loop_
_entity.id
_entity.type
_entity.pdbx_description
1 polymer ?
#
loop_
_entity_poly.entity_id
_entity_poly.type
_entity_poly.pdbx_seq_one_letter_code
_entity_poly.pdbx_strand_id
1 'polypeptide(L)'
;MTFIAQRRSVAGPSAFEQGPSCNACGRQKVGLRICPCEKAYYCDAKCQQRDWPTHAPVCRHGRPREAPSTACAGCGRVGTDHAWCQCATVLYCSRACQLKHWADGHKQVCAPFYKHQQQKSKPRDGKMSMSEAAPQNRFLALLDQLKRESEAT
;
A
#
# COMPACT_ATOMS: atom_id res chain seq x y z
N MET A 1 -67.66 -30.77 -24.56
CA MET A 1 -66.57 -29.95 -25.13
C MET A 1 -65.99 -29.11 -23.99
N THR A 2 -64.91 -29.57 -23.37
CA THR A 2 -64.36 -28.95 -22.16
C THR A 2 -63.15 -28.12 -22.56
N PHE A 3 -63.25 -26.80 -22.50
CA PHE A 3 -62.15 -25.88 -22.78
C PHE A 3 -61.21 -25.84 -21.58
N ILE A 4 -60.04 -26.50 -21.69
CA ILE A 4 -58.97 -26.39 -20.70
C ILE A 4 -58.21 -25.09 -20.99
N ALA A 5 -58.40 -24.08 -20.13
CA ALA A 5 -57.64 -22.84 -20.18
C ALA A 5 -56.18 -23.11 -19.79
N GLN A 6 -55.28 -23.06 -20.78
CA GLN A 6 -53.84 -23.20 -20.56
C GLN A 6 -53.30 -21.91 -19.91
N ARG A 7 -52.96 -22.01 -18.63
CA ARG A 7 -52.17 -21.04 -17.86
C ARG A 7 -50.84 -20.72 -18.56
N ARG A 8 -50.62 -19.44 -18.90
CA ARG A 8 -49.36 -18.94 -19.50
C ARG A 8 -48.27 -18.83 -18.44
N SER A 9 -47.17 -19.55 -18.62
CA SER A 9 -45.94 -19.40 -17.81
C SER A 9 -45.22 -18.12 -18.21
N VAL A 10 -45.13 -17.15 -17.30
CA VAL A 10 -44.24 -15.99 -17.46
C VAL A 10 -42.81 -16.45 -17.17
N ALA A 11 -41.93 -16.28 -18.16
CA ALA A 11 -40.50 -16.54 -18.02
C ALA A 11 -39.92 -15.61 -16.94
N GLY A 12 -39.31 -16.20 -15.91
CA GLY A 12 -38.58 -15.46 -14.87
C GLY A 12 -37.31 -14.81 -15.42
N PRO A 13 -36.78 -13.77 -14.76
CA PRO A 13 -35.59 -13.06 -15.23
C PRO A 13 -34.37 -14.00 -15.31
N SER A 14 -33.65 -13.89 -16.42
CA SER A 14 -32.44 -14.65 -16.77
C SER A 14 -31.37 -14.56 -15.66
N ALA A 15 -30.66 -15.66 -15.43
CA ALA A 15 -29.70 -15.86 -14.34
C ALA A 15 -28.48 -14.91 -14.33
N PHE A 16 -28.36 -13.99 -15.29
CA PHE A 16 -27.19 -13.12 -15.49
C PHE A 16 -27.34 -11.68 -14.94
N GLU A 17 -28.49 -11.29 -14.38
CA GLU A 17 -28.72 -9.90 -13.91
C GLU A 17 -28.77 -9.72 -12.39
N GLN A 18 -28.21 -10.67 -11.63
CA GLN A 18 -28.24 -10.59 -10.18
C GLN A 18 -27.01 -9.82 -9.66
N GLY A 19 -27.17 -8.51 -9.46
CA GLY A 19 -26.16 -7.65 -8.83
C GLY A 19 -25.93 -7.98 -7.34
N PRO A 20 -25.04 -7.26 -6.63
CA PRO A 20 -24.91 -7.40 -5.19
C PRO A 20 -26.24 -7.05 -4.48
N SER A 21 -26.43 -7.54 -3.27
CA SER A 21 -27.57 -7.18 -2.42
C SER A 21 -27.17 -6.08 -1.43
N CYS A 22 -28.13 -5.23 -1.09
CA CYS A 22 -27.93 -4.20 -0.07
C CYS A 22 -27.83 -4.82 1.33
N ASN A 23 -26.76 -4.55 2.08
CA ASN A 23 -26.56 -5.07 3.44
C ASN A 23 -27.66 -4.65 4.43
N ALA A 24 -28.33 -3.52 4.17
CA ALA A 24 -29.33 -2.98 5.10
C ALA A 24 -30.78 -3.38 4.77
N CYS A 25 -31.08 -3.77 3.53
CA CYS A 25 -32.47 -4.00 3.08
C CYS A 25 -32.67 -5.26 2.24
N GLY A 26 -31.58 -5.93 1.87
CA GLY A 26 -31.61 -7.15 1.06
C GLY A 26 -31.94 -6.96 -0.42
N ARG A 27 -32.36 -5.77 -0.86
CA ARG A 27 -32.69 -5.53 -2.28
C ARG A 27 -31.45 -5.71 -3.15
N GLN A 28 -31.61 -6.52 -4.19
CA GLN A 28 -30.61 -6.73 -5.21
C GLN A 28 -30.79 -5.69 -6.32
N LYS A 29 -29.73 -4.96 -6.66
CA LYS A 29 -29.73 -4.04 -7.82
C LYS A 29 -28.31 -3.85 -8.34
N VAL A 30 -28.20 -3.58 -9.63
CA VAL A 30 -26.97 -3.05 -10.21
C VAL A 30 -26.71 -1.63 -9.67
N GLY A 31 -25.43 -1.25 -9.52
CA GLY A 31 -25.06 0.10 -9.10
C GLY A 31 -25.35 0.45 -7.63
N LEU A 32 -25.21 -0.50 -6.70
CA LEU A 32 -25.20 -0.19 -5.26
C LEU A 32 -23.99 0.68 -4.91
N ARG A 33 -24.16 1.57 -3.93
CA ARG A 33 -23.04 2.36 -3.38
C ARG A 33 -22.15 1.44 -2.57
N ILE A 34 -20.86 1.49 -2.84
CA ILE A 34 -19.86 0.69 -2.13
C ILE A 34 -19.31 1.52 -0.98
N CYS A 35 -19.29 0.91 0.18
CA CYS A 35 -18.62 1.43 1.36
C CYS A 35 -17.12 1.63 1.06
N PRO A 36 -16.42 2.71 1.48
CA PRO A 36 -14.98 2.88 1.19
C PRO A 36 -14.06 1.77 1.72
N CYS A 37 -14.56 0.90 2.61
CA CYS A 37 -13.86 -0.30 3.05
C CYS A 37 -14.07 -1.51 2.13
N GLU A 38 -14.88 -1.37 1.09
CA GLU A 38 -15.28 -2.35 0.05
C GLU A 38 -16.02 -3.60 0.55
N LYS A 39 -16.34 -3.67 1.83
CA LYS A 39 -16.99 -4.83 2.47
C LYS A 39 -18.52 -4.79 2.52
N ALA A 40 -19.14 -3.69 2.10
CA ALA A 40 -20.58 -3.51 2.18
C ALA A 40 -21.14 -2.66 1.02
N TYR A 41 -22.37 -2.97 0.63
CA TYR A 41 -23.11 -2.39 -0.48
C TYR A 41 -24.44 -1.81 0.02
N TYR A 42 -24.79 -0.61 -0.44
CA TYR A 42 -25.97 0.11 0.03
C TYR A 42 -26.77 0.73 -1.10
N CYS A 43 -28.10 0.73 -0.95
CA CYS A 43 -28.98 1.43 -1.90
C CYS A 43 -28.67 2.93 -1.95
N ASP A 44 -28.42 3.51 -0.77
CA ASP A 44 -28.23 4.92 -0.48
C ASP A 44 -27.61 5.09 0.92
N ALA A 45 -27.41 6.35 1.33
CA ALA A 45 -26.87 6.69 2.65
C ALA A 45 -27.81 6.29 3.81
N LYS A 46 -29.14 6.21 3.60
CA LYS A 46 -30.08 5.79 4.65
C LYS A 46 -29.90 4.31 4.97
N CYS A 47 -29.75 3.48 3.94
CA CYS A 47 -29.40 2.08 4.10
C CYS A 47 -28.05 1.92 4.81
N GLN A 48 -27.03 2.70 4.44
CA GLN A 48 -25.75 2.68 5.15
C GLN A 48 -25.90 3.02 6.64
N GLN A 49 -26.66 4.08 6.97
CA GLN A 49 -26.90 4.48 8.37
C GLN A 49 -27.65 3.41 9.16
N ARG A 50 -28.59 2.70 8.53
CA ARG A 50 -29.34 1.62 9.18
C ARG A 50 -28.48 0.40 9.50
N ASP A 51 -27.55 0.04 8.62
CA ASP A 51 -26.56 -1.02 8.85
C ASP A 51 -25.36 -0.54 9.66
N TRP A 52 -25.24 0.76 9.96
CA TRP A 52 -24.07 1.30 10.66
C TRP A 52 -23.80 0.66 12.02
N PRO A 53 -24.79 0.38 12.90
CA PRO A 53 -24.53 -0.26 14.19
C PRO A 53 -23.84 -1.63 14.07
N THR A 54 -24.15 -2.38 13.00
CA THR A 54 -23.60 -3.70 12.71
C THR A 54 -22.32 -3.64 11.88
N HIS A 55 -22.21 -2.66 10.97
CA HIS A 55 -21.07 -2.50 10.07
C HIS A 55 -19.89 -1.76 10.70
N ALA A 56 -20.14 -0.72 11.51
CA ALA A 56 -19.12 0.10 12.17
C ALA A 56 -17.98 -0.71 12.84
N PRO A 57 -18.25 -1.78 13.61
CA PRO A 57 -17.18 -2.54 14.27
C PRO A 57 -16.25 -3.25 13.29
N VAL A 58 -16.74 -3.67 12.12
CA VAL A 58 -15.93 -4.37 11.10
C VAL A 58 -15.38 -3.42 10.03
N CYS A 59 -15.90 -2.20 10.00
CA CYS A 59 -15.47 -1.17 9.09
C CYS A 59 -14.08 -0.64 9.49
N ARG A 60 -13.19 -0.54 8.49
CA ARG A 60 -11.86 0.06 8.65
C ARG A 60 -11.76 1.44 8.01
N HIS A 61 -12.75 1.87 7.22
CA HIS A 61 -12.80 3.25 6.74
C HIS A 61 -13.25 4.13 7.93
N GLY A 62 -12.50 5.19 8.24
CA GLY A 62 -12.89 6.11 9.30
C GLY A 62 -12.72 5.61 10.74
N ARG A 63 -12.07 4.47 10.99
CA ARG A 63 -11.48 4.27 12.33
C ARG A 63 -10.51 5.43 12.56
N PRO A 64 -10.59 6.14 13.71
CA PRO A 64 -9.48 6.97 14.12
C PRO A 64 -8.23 6.09 13.99
N ARG A 65 -7.19 6.57 13.29
CA ARG A 65 -5.86 6.01 13.51
C ARG A 65 -5.71 6.00 15.02
N GLU A 66 -5.47 4.83 15.60
CA GLU A 66 -5.34 4.68 17.05
C GLU A 66 -4.51 5.86 17.55
N ALA A 67 -5.02 6.56 18.56
CA ALA A 67 -4.40 7.79 19.04
C ALA A 67 -2.89 7.53 19.11
N PRO A 68 -2.08 8.29 18.36
CA PRO A 68 -0.68 7.95 18.20
C PRO A 68 -0.10 7.82 19.59
N SER A 69 0.54 6.68 19.86
CA SER A 69 0.97 6.35 21.20
C SER A 69 1.78 7.52 21.73
N THR A 70 1.44 8.01 22.92
CA THR A 70 2.27 9.01 23.64
C THR A 70 3.53 8.35 24.22
N ALA A 71 3.71 7.05 23.98
CA ALA A 71 4.84 6.25 24.41
C ALA A 71 6.00 6.34 23.41
N CYS A 72 7.19 6.65 23.93
CA CYS A 72 8.43 6.65 23.16
C CYS A 72 8.69 5.26 22.54
N ALA A 73 8.85 5.17 21.23
CA ALA A 73 9.08 3.89 20.54
C ALA A 73 10.42 3.23 20.87
N GLY A 74 11.39 3.96 21.44
CA GLY A 74 12.70 3.40 21.82
C GLY A 74 12.80 2.90 23.27
N CYS A 75 11.94 3.37 24.18
CA CYS A 75 12.02 3.03 25.60
C CYS A 75 10.68 2.83 26.31
N GLY A 76 9.55 3.02 25.63
CA GLY A 76 8.20 2.80 26.15
C GLY A 76 7.69 3.86 27.13
N ARG A 77 8.52 4.82 27.57
CA ARG A 77 8.06 5.89 28.47
C ARG A 77 6.97 6.72 27.82
N VAL A 78 5.90 6.96 28.56
CA VAL A 78 4.80 7.86 28.18
C VAL A 78 5.17 9.29 28.59
N GLY A 79 4.94 10.26 27.71
CA GLY A 79 5.26 11.66 27.96
C GLY A 79 4.68 12.57 26.88
N THR A 80 4.59 13.86 27.18
CA THR A 80 4.08 14.88 26.25
C THR A 80 5.18 15.50 25.40
N ASP A 81 6.43 15.48 25.87
CA ASP A 81 7.57 16.17 25.25
C ASP A 81 8.37 15.23 24.33
N HIS A 82 7.67 14.52 23.45
CA HIS A 82 8.30 13.60 22.50
C HIS A 82 8.40 14.23 21.11
N ALA A 83 9.57 14.06 20.49
CA ALA A 83 9.81 14.47 19.12
C ALA A 83 9.23 13.43 18.15
N TRP A 84 8.47 13.92 17.17
CA TRP A 84 7.93 13.10 16.09
C TRP A 84 9.03 12.63 15.14
N CYS A 85 8.92 11.37 14.71
CA CYS A 85 9.64 10.94 13.52
C CYS A 85 9.06 11.64 12.28
N GLN A 86 9.88 11.81 11.23
CA GLN A 86 9.43 12.35 9.94
C GLN A 86 8.30 11.55 9.29
N CYS A 87 8.12 10.27 9.65
CA CYS A 87 6.99 9.46 9.18
C CYS A 87 5.67 9.75 9.91
N ALA A 88 5.70 10.52 11.01
CA ALA A 88 4.57 10.84 11.87
C ALA A 88 3.81 9.61 12.42
N THR A 89 4.43 8.42 12.47
CA THR A 89 3.82 7.21 13.03
C THR A 89 4.34 6.83 14.41
N VAL A 90 5.51 7.35 14.79
CA VAL A 90 6.18 7.05 16.06
C VAL A 90 6.85 8.31 16.61
N LEU A 91 7.05 8.33 17.92
CA LEU A 91 7.63 9.46 18.63
C LEU A 91 8.71 9.00 19.64
N TYR A 92 9.62 9.91 19.97
CA TYR A 92 10.82 9.61 20.75
C TYR A 92 11.08 10.69 21.81
N CYS A 93 11.43 10.27 23.02
CA CYS A 93 11.85 11.20 24.07
C CYS A 93 13.28 11.73 23.89
N SER A 94 14.07 11.11 23.01
CA SER A 94 15.44 11.54 22.75
C SER A 94 15.97 11.01 21.43
N ARG A 95 17.04 11.64 20.94
CA ARG A 95 17.79 11.18 19.78
C ARG A 95 18.33 9.75 19.95
N ALA A 96 18.73 9.39 21.17
CA ALA A 96 19.19 8.03 21.48
C ALA A 96 18.10 6.98 21.27
N CYS A 97 16.86 7.27 21.71
CA CYS A 97 15.73 6.38 21.49
C CYS A 97 15.37 6.24 20.01
N GLN A 98 15.48 7.33 19.24
CA GLN A 98 15.30 7.28 17.79
C GLN A 98 16.35 6.37 17.12
N LEU A 99 17.63 6.54 17.45
CA LEU A 99 18.72 5.74 16.85
C LEU A 99 18.60 4.25 17.20
N LYS A 100 18.23 3.93 18.44
CA LYS A 100 17.97 2.55 18.87
C LYS A 100 16.85 1.92 18.05
N HIS A 101 15.66 2.52 18.04
CA HIS A 101 14.52 2.00 17.28
C HIS A 101 14.78 1.98 15.76
N TRP A 102 15.59 2.92 15.26
CA TRP A 102 16.07 2.93 13.87
C TRP A 102 16.91 1.70 13.54
N ALA A 103 17.86 1.35 14.42
CA ALA A 103 18.70 0.16 14.30
C ALA A 103 17.87 -1.13 14.39
N ASP A 104 16.87 -1.16 15.29
CA ASP A 104 15.98 -2.30 15.55
C ASP A 104 15.02 -2.63 14.39
N GLY A 105 15.01 -1.81 13.33
CA GLY A 105 14.31 -2.14 12.08
C GLY A 105 13.36 -1.07 11.58
N HIS A 106 13.11 0.01 12.33
CA HIS A 106 12.20 1.07 11.89
C HIS A 106 12.56 1.65 10.52
N LYS A 107 13.86 1.66 10.16
CA LYS A 107 14.36 2.09 8.85
C LYS A 107 13.69 1.42 7.65
N GLN A 108 13.21 0.18 7.80
CA GLN A 108 12.55 -0.57 6.73
C GLN A 108 11.07 -0.17 6.54
N VAL A 109 10.44 0.38 7.58
CA VAL A 109 9.00 0.70 7.60
C VAL A 109 8.73 2.21 7.69
N CYS A 110 9.77 3.01 7.86
CA CYS A 110 9.66 4.47 7.92
C CYS A 110 9.27 5.00 6.53
N ALA A 111 8.02 5.43 6.35
CA ALA A 111 7.45 5.81 5.05
C ALA A 111 8.27 6.84 4.21
N PRO A 112 8.90 7.88 4.81
CA PRO A 112 9.80 8.79 4.09
C PRO A 112 11.04 8.08 3.51
N PHE A 113 11.55 7.06 4.20
CA PHE A 113 12.75 6.32 3.81
C PHE A 113 12.45 5.11 2.91
N TYR A 114 11.29 4.49 3.09
CA TYR A 114 10.82 3.37 2.28
C TYR A 114 10.78 3.71 0.78
N LYS A 115 10.33 4.93 0.43
CA LYS A 115 10.30 5.41 -0.96
C LYS A 115 11.71 5.57 -1.57
N HIS A 116 12.71 5.92 -0.77
CA HIS A 116 14.09 6.11 -1.25
C HIS A 116 14.85 4.78 -1.39
N GLN A 117 14.54 3.77 -0.57
CA GLN A 117 15.18 2.46 -0.61
C GLN A 117 14.75 1.63 -1.83
N GLN A 118 13.45 1.64 -2.20
CA GLN A 118 12.96 0.88 -3.36
C GLN A 118 13.54 1.34 -4.70
N GLN A 119 13.87 2.63 -4.83
CA GLN A 119 14.47 3.16 -6.05
C GLN A 119 15.90 2.63 -6.27
N LYS A 120 16.58 2.17 -5.21
CA LYS A 120 17.92 1.59 -5.28
C LYS A 120 17.92 0.07 -5.51
N SER A 121 16.80 -0.61 -5.28
CA SER A 121 16.71 -2.07 -5.34
C SER A 121 15.98 -2.62 -6.57
N LYS A 122 15.51 -1.78 -7.50
CA LYS A 122 15.03 -2.28 -8.81
C LYS A 122 16.24 -2.78 -9.62
N PRO A 123 16.27 -4.06 -10.04
CA PRO A 123 17.18 -4.49 -11.09
C PRO A 123 16.92 -3.61 -12.32
N ARG A 124 17.97 -3.03 -12.90
CA ARG A 124 17.87 -2.44 -14.23
C ARG A 124 17.76 -3.61 -15.21
N ASP A 125 16.55 -4.02 -15.56
CA ASP A 125 16.31 -4.81 -16.77
C ASP A 125 16.67 -3.93 -17.97
N GLY A 126 17.93 -4.03 -18.36
CA GLY A 126 18.57 -3.16 -19.34
C GLY A 126 19.77 -3.85 -19.94
N LYS A 127 19.48 -4.83 -20.81
CA LYS A 127 20.27 -5.31 -21.95
C LYS A 127 21.59 -4.54 -22.15
N MET A 128 22.67 -4.97 -21.49
CA MET A 128 24.03 -4.51 -21.83
C MET A 128 24.49 -5.31 -23.04
N SER A 129 24.31 -4.70 -24.22
CA SER A 129 25.00 -5.11 -25.43
C SER A 129 26.51 -4.95 -25.20
N MET A 130 27.23 -6.05 -25.33
CA MET A 130 28.69 -6.08 -25.37
C MET A 130 29.14 -5.42 -26.68
N SER A 131 29.65 -4.20 -26.62
CA SER A 131 30.49 -3.63 -27.68
C SER A 131 31.63 -2.82 -27.07
N GLU A 132 32.84 -3.26 -27.44
CA GLU A 132 34.12 -2.56 -27.44
C GLU A 132 34.71 -2.06 -26.10
N ALA A 133 35.64 -2.87 -25.58
CA ALA A 133 36.55 -2.50 -24.50
C ALA A 133 37.62 -1.52 -25.01
N ALA A 134 37.38 -0.22 -24.82
CA ALA A 134 38.41 0.81 -24.80
C ALA A 134 38.70 1.19 -23.34
N PRO A 135 39.97 1.29 -22.89
CA PRO A 135 40.28 1.63 -21.52
C PRO A 135 39.91 3.10 -21.24
N GLN A 136 38.75 3.31 -20.61
CA GLN A 136 38.30 4.63 -20.13
C GLN A 136 39.20 5.20 -19.02
N ASN A 137 40.08 4.38 -18.46
CA ASN A 137 40.95 4.78 -17.37
C ASN A 137 42.24 5.41 -17.89
N ARG A 138 42.25 6.74 -17.95
CA ARG A 138 43.41 7.57 -18.31
C ARG A 138 44.68 7.23 -17.51
N PHE A 139 44.52 6.72 -16.28
CA PHE A 139 45.65 6.28 -15.46
C PHE A 139 46.31 5.02 -16.02
N LEU A 140 45.53 4.04 -16.48
CA LEU A 140 46.07 2.80 -17.07
C LEU A 140 46.74 3.08 -18.43
N ALA A 141 46.19 4.02 -19.21
CA ALA A 141 46.82 4.45 -20.45
C ALA A 141 48.18 5.15 -20.22
N LEU A 142 48.30 5.93 -19.15
CA LEU A 142 49.56 6.57 -18.76
C LEU A 142 50.61 5.53 -18.33
N LEU A 143 50.22 4.53 -17.55
CA LEU A 143 51.13 3.46 -17.13
C LEU A 143 51.65 2.63 -18.31
N ASP A 144 50.78 2.36 -19.29
CA ASP A 144 51.16 1.65 -20.51
C ASP A 144 52.13 2.47 -21.38
N GLN A 145 51.95 3.79 -21.44
CA GLN A 145 52.90 4.69 -22.11
C GLN A 145 54.27 4.70 -21.40
N LEU A 146 54.30 4.86 -20.08
CA LEU A 146 55.55 4.85 -19.30
C LEU A 146 56.30 3.52 -19.44
N LYS A 147 55.58 2.41 -19.53
CA LYS A 147 56.19 1.09 -19.73
C LYS A 147 56.85 0.98 -21.11
N ARG A 148 56.19 1.43 -22.17
CA ARG A 148 56.78 1.45 -23.53
C ARG A 148 58.03 2.32 -23.61
N GLU A 149 58.01 3.48 -22.95
CA GLU A 149 59.18 4.38 -22.91
C GLU A 149 60.37 3.74 -22.17
N SER A 150 60.11 2.96 -21.12
CA SER A 150 61.16 2.23 -20.37
C SER A 150 61.79 1.06 -21.12
N GLU A 151 61.07 0.45 -22.06
CA GLU A 151 61.55 -0.68 -22.87
C GLU A 151 62.26 -0.22 -24.17
N ALA A 152 62.13 1.07 -24.52
CA ALA A 152 62.74 1.68 -25.70
C ALA A 152 64.11 2.32 -25.45
N THR A 153 64.69 2.12 -24.26
CA THR A 153 66.02 2.61 -23.85
C THR A 153 66.93 1.44 -23.52
#